data_AF-A0A1F5YGY0-F1
#
_entry.id   AF-A0A1F5YGY0-F1
#
_cell.length_a   1.000
_cell.length_b   1.000
_cell.length_c   1.000
_cell.angle_alpha   90.00
_cell.angle_beta   90.00
_cell.angle_gamma   90.00
#
_symmetry.space_group_name_H-M   'P 1'
#
loop_
_entity.id
_entity.type
_entity.pdbx_description
1 polymer ?
#
loop_
_entity_poly.entity_id
_entity_poly.type
_entity_poly.pdbx_seq_one_letter_code
_entity_poly.pdbx_strand_id
1 'polypeptide(L)'
;MKYKIRRAKRHELDIMIEWAADEGWNPGLYDAESFHSADPKGYFLGFLDNEPISSISAVSYGGKFGILGFYIVKPDFRGKGYGVKIWRQALKYLDGQNIGLDGVISQQDNYKKSGFKLAYRNIRYEGKSSGISNKDPKIVKIDKIPFDQLLNYDNHFFPVTRDRFLRKWIRQPESLAIGFMENNKLNGYGMIRKCRTGYKIGPLFADSQEIAEKIFEELQSFMDQGTKFFLDVPEINIKAVKLAEKAGMKAMFETARMYSKFAPELPLNKVFGVTTFELG
;
A
#
# COMPACT_ATOMS: atom_id res chain seq x y z
N MET A 1 -4.67 -30.63 -18.84
CA MET A 1 -4.30 -29.59 -17.86
C MET A 1 -5.56 -29.05 -17.18
N LYS A 2 -5.67 -29.16 -15.86
CA LYS A 2 -6.82 -28.70 -15.06
C LYS A 2 -6.43 -27.44 -14.29
N TYR A 3 -7.07 -26.32 -14.62
CA TYR A 3 -6.89 -25.07 -13.89
C TYR A 3 -7.90 -24.94 -12.75
N LYS A 4 -7.43 -24.68 -11.53
CA LYS A 4 -8.23 -24.52 -10.32
C LYS A 4 -7.83 -23.25 -9.58
N ILE A 5 -8.80 -22.47 -9.14
CA ILE A 5 -8.57 -21.34 -8.23
C ILE A 5 -8.99 -21.77 -6.82
N ARG A 6 -8.21 -21.38 -5.81
CA ARG A 6 -8.59 -21.51 -4.40
C ARG A 6 -8.02 -20.37 -3.57
N ARG A 7 -8.51 -20.25 -2.34
CA ARG A 7 -7.90 -19.35 -1.36
C ARG A 7 -6.47 -19.78 -1.06
N ALA A 8 -5.59 -18.79 -0.94
CA ALA A 8 -4.25 -18.96 -0.40
C ALA A 8 -4.34 -19.20 1.11
N LYS A 9 -3.54 -20.12 1.63
CA LYS A 9 -3.23 -20.23 3.05
C LYS A 9 -2.30 -19.08 3.43
N ARG A 10 -2.16 -18.79 4.73
CA ARG A 10 -1.27 -17.72 5.20
C ARG A 10 0.13 -17.79 4.60
N HIS A 11 0.84 -18.90 4.73
CA HIS A 11 2.21 -19.04 4.18
C HIS A 11 2.28 -18.96 2.64
N GLU A 12 1.15 -19.14 1.94
CA GLU A 12 1.11 -19.02 0.48
C GLU A 12 0.97 -17.56 0.00
N LEU A 13 0.67 -16.62 0.89
CA LEU A 13 0.81 -15.18 0.58
C LEU A 13 2.28 -14.83 0.31
N ASP A 14 3.22 -15.57 0.89
CA ASP A 14 4.64 -15.33 0.67
C ASP A 14 4.98 -15.56 -0.81
N ILE A 15 4.32 -16.52 -1.49
CA ILE A 15 4.43 -16.71 -2.95
C ILE A 15 4.00 -15.44 -3.71
N MET A 16 2.89 -14.82 -3.30
CA MET A 16 2.37 -13.61 -3.95
C MET A 16 3.31 -12.42 -3.76
N ILE A 17 3.96 -12.35 -2.60
CA ILE A 17 4.97 -11.33 -2.28
C ILE A 17 6.25 -11.55 -3.08
N GLU A 18 6.73 -12.79 -3.22
CA GLU A 18 7.88 -13.09 -4.07
C GLU A 18 7.58 -12.72 -5.53
N TRP A 19 6.41 -13.08 -6.06
CA TRP A 19 6.04 -12.70 -7.42
C TRP A 19 5.94 -11.19 -7.60
N ALA A 20 5.42 -10.44 -6.60
CA ALA A 20 5.44 -8.99 -6.66
C ALA A 20 6.87 -8.41 -6.63
N ALA A 21 7.79 -9.05 -5.92
CA ALA A 21 9.19 -8.69 -5.96
C ALA A 21 9.80 -8.94 -7.35
N ASP A 22 9.47 -10.06 -7.99
CA ASP A 22 9.89 -10.40 -9.36
C ASP A 22 9.36 -9.41 -10.40
N GLU A 23 8.15 -8.86 -10.20
CA GLU A 23 7.61 -7.76 -11.03
C GLU A 23 8.22 -6.38 -10.70
N GLY A 24 9.16 -6.31 -9.74
CA GLY A 24 9.83 -5.08 -9.34
C GLY A 24 9.02 -4.19 -8.38
N TRP A 25 7.95 -4.69 -7.77
CA TRP A 25 7.06 -3.90 -6.91
C TRP A 25 7.61 -3.67 -5.48
N ASN A 26 8.74 -4.30 -5.14
CA ASN A 26 9.46 -4.12 -3.88
C ASN A 26 8.55 -4.14 -2.63
N PRO A 27 7.85 -5.25 -2.35
CA PRO A 27 7.02 -5.39 -1.14
C PRO A 27 7.87 -5.41 0.13
N GLY A 28 7.24 -5.11 1.27
CA GLY A 28 7.85 -5.23 2.60
C GLY A 28 8.12 -6.67 2.98
N LEU A 29 9.19 -6.92 3.74
CA LEU A 29 9.54 -8.29 4.18
C LEU A 29 8.49 -8.89 5.12
N TYR A 30 7.79 -8.04 5.87
CA TYR A 30 6.83 -8.42 6.90
C TYR A 30 5.38 -8.02 6.56
N ASP A 31 5.12 -7.60 5.31
CA ASP A 31 3.80 -7.13 4.87
C ASP A 31 2.72 -8.21 4.97
N ALA A 32 3.13 -9.46 4.77
CA ALA A 32 2.26 -10.63 4.68
C ALA A 32 1.33 -10.82 5.90
N GLU A 33 1.82 -10.58 7.11
CA GLU A 33 1.03 -10.68 8.34
C GLU A 33 -0.06 -9.61 8.42
N SER A 34 0.30 -8.36 8.12
CA SER A 34 -0.66 -7.25 8.11
C SER A 34 -1.70 -7.43 7.02
N PHE A 35 -1.27 -7.90 5.85
CA PHE A 35 -2.12 -8.19 4.70
C PHE A 35 -3.13 -9.27 5.04
N HIS A 36 -2.66 -10.43 5.52
CA HIS A 36 -3.55 -11.51 5.95
C HIS A 36 -4.52 -11.08 7.07
N SER A 37 -4.08 -10.23 8.00
CA SER A 37 -4.93 -9.71 9.09
C SER A 37 -6.07 -8.83 8.58
N ALA A 38 -5.88 -8.12 7.46
CA ALA A 38 -6.92 -7.31 6.84
C ALA A 38 -8.10 -8.17 6.38
N ASP A 39 -7.81 -9.26 5.65
CA ASP A 39 -8.81 -10.23 5.21
C ASP A 39 -8.19 -11.63 4.95
N PRO A 40 -8.28 -12.58 5.90
CA PRO A 40 -7.74 -13.93 5.75
C PRO A 40 -8.32 -14.73 4.57
N LYS A 41 -9.44 -14.28 3.99
CA LYS A 41 -10.16 -14.96 2.91
C LYS A 41 -10.00 -14.28 1.55
N GLY A 42 -9.35 -13.12 1.51
CA GLY A 42 -9.23 -12.24 0.35
C GLY A 42 -8.05 -12.54 -0.57
N TYR A 43 -7.39 -13.69 -0.47
CA TYR A 43 -6.20 -14.02 -1.28
C TYR A 43 -6.45 -15.28 -2.08
N PHE A 44 -6.19 -15.23 -3.39
CA PHE A 44 -6.47 -16.35 -4.31
C PHE A 44 -5.22 -16.71 -5.12
N LEU A 45 -5.03 -18.02 -5.30
CA LEU A 45 -4.03 -18.60 -6.18
C LEU A 45 -4.70 -19.50 -7.21
N GLY A 46 -4.28 -19.37 -8.47
CA GLY A 46 -4.66 -20.23 -9.59
C GLY A 46 -3.58 -21.26 -9.86
N PHE A 47 -3.99 -22.53 -9.87
CA PHE A 47 -3.12 -23.68 -10.05
C PHE A 47 -3.39 -24.37 -11.38
N LEU A 48 -2.33 -24.70 -12.11
CA LEU A 48 -2.38 -25.58 -13.27
C LEU A 48 -1.70 -26.90 -12.89
N ASP A 49 -2.45 -27.99 -12.85
CA ASP A 49 -1.92 -29.32 -12.49
C ASP A 49 -1.09 -29.33 -11.18
N ASN A 50 -1.55 -28.55 -10.18
CA ASN A 50 -0.97 -28.30 -8.85
C ASN A 50 0.18 -27.28 -8.77
N GLU A 51 0.63 -26.69 -9.86
CA GLU A 51 1.59 -25.59 -9.84
C GLU A 51 0.87 -24.24 -9.73
N PRO A 52 1.20 -23.35 -8.78
CA PRO A 52 0.66 -22.00 -8.75
C PRO A 52 1.21 -21.19 -9.94
N ILE A 53 0.32 -20.62 -10.76
CA ILE A 53 0.67 -19.85 -11.96
C ILE A 53 0.06 -18.44 -12.01
N SER A 54 -0.90 -18.14 -11.12
CA SER A 54 -1.55 -16.83 -11.04
C SER A 54 -2.01 -16.51 -9.63
N SER A 55 -2.05 -15.22 -9.29
CA SER A 55 -2.44 -14.71 -7.98
C SER A 55 -3.31 -13.46 -8.12
N ILE A 56 -4.12 -13.20 -7.09
CA ILE A 56 -4.80 -11.92 -6.89
C ILE A 56 -5.19 -11.78 -5.41
N SER A 57 -5.00 -10.58 -4.86
CA SER A 57 -5.67 -10.18 -3.62
C SER A 57 -6.94 -9.41 -3.95
N ALA A 58 -7.97 -9.66 -3.16
CA ALA A 58 -9.28 -9.07 -3.18
C ALA A 58 -9.69 -8.87 -1.72
N VAL A 59 -9.07 -7.89 -1.07
CA VAL A 59 -9.20 -7.67 0.37
C VAL A 59 -10.49 -6.91 0.63
N SER A 60 -11.39 -7.49 1.42
CA SER A 60 -12.63 -6.83 1.84
C SER A 60 -12.48 -6.20 3.23
N TYR A 61 -12.69 -4.89 3.30
CA TYR A 61 -12.73 -4.15 4.55
C TYR A 61 -14.18 -4.00 5.02
N GLY A 62 -14.56 -4.86 5.96
CA GLY A 62 -15.87 -4.84 6.60
C GLY A 62 -17.06 -5.05 5.65
N GLY A 63 -16.85 -5.65 4.47
CA GLY A 63 -17.89 -5.85 3.46
C GLY A 63 -18.41 -4.57 2.81
N LYS A 64 -17.73 -3.43 3.00
CA LYS A 64 -18.16 -2.11 2.50
C LYS A 64 -17.26 -1.59 1.38
N PHE A 65 -15.96 -1.85 1.46
CA PHE A 65 -14.96 -1.42 0.51
C PHE A 65 -13.94 -2.52 0.26
N GLY A 66 -13.55 -2.73 -1.00
CA GLY A 66 -12.58 -3.73 -1.40
C GLY A 66 -11.35 -3.11 -2.06
N ILE A 67 -10.19 -3.75 -1.92
CA ILE A 67 -9.00 -3.42 -2.72
C ILE A 67 -8.53 -4.66 -3.49
N LEU A 68 -8.26 -4.48 -4.78
CA LEU A 68 -7.57 -5.47 -5.61
C LEU A 68 -6.07 -5.16 -5.68
N GLY A 69 -5.26 -6.18 -5.51
CA GLY A 69 -3.81 -6.12 -5.61
C GLY A 69 -3.23 -7.48 -6.02
N PHE A 70 -1.90 -7.61 -6.06
CA PHE A 70 -1.21 -8.87 -6.38
C PHE A 70 -1.75 -9.62 -7.61
N TYR A 71 -2.29 -8.90 -8.59
CA TYR A 71 -2.86 -9.48 -9.79
C TYR A 71 -1.74 -9.83 -10.76
N ILE A 72 -1.22 -11.05 -10.62
CA ILE A 72 -0.02 -11.52 -11.31
C ILE A 72 -0.34 -12.84 -11.99
N VAL A 73 0.16 -13.01 -13.22
CA VAL A 73 0.21 -14.29 -13.92
C VAL A 73 1.65 -14.48 -14.35
N LYS A 74 2.23 -15.65 -14.02
CA LYS A 74 3.59 -16.01 -14.43
C LYS A 74 3.77 -15.77 -15.94
N PRO A 75 4.90 -15.20 -16.40
CA PRO A 75 5.11 -14.80 -17.78
C PRO A 75 4.68 -15.84 -18.83
N ASP A 76 5.08 -17.10 -18.65
CA ASP A 76 4.79 -18.20 -19.59
C ASP A 76 3.30 -18.57 -19.70
N PHE A 77 2.48 -18.07 -18.78
CA PHE A 77 1.04 -18.33 -18.72
C PHE A 77 0.19 -17.10 -19.07
N ARG A 78 0.81 -15.96 -19.38
CA ARG A 78 0.12 -14.75 -19.84
C ARG A 78 -0.51 -14.96 -21.23
N GLY A 79 -1.56 -14.22 -21.53
CA GLY A 79 -2.31 -14.34 -22.80
C GLY A 79 -3.18 -15.60 -22.94
N LYS A 80 -3.09 -16.56 -22.01
CA LYS A 80 -3.84 -17.84 -22.06
C LYS A 80 -5.18 -17.83 -21.30
N GLY A 81 -5.66 -16.64 -20.89
CA GLY A 81 -6.94 -16.46 -20.21
C GLY A 81 -6.99 -16.76 -18.70
N TYR A 82 -5.88 -17.20 -18.08
CA TYR A 82 -5.83 -17.47 -16.63
C TYR A 82 -6.07 -16.23 -15.76
N GLY A 83 -5.53 -15.08 -16.19
CA GLY A 83 -5.74 -13.79 -15.51
C GLY A 83 -7.22 -13.41 -15.43
N VAL A 84 -7.94 -13.51 -16.55
CA VAL A 84 -9.38 -13.21 -16.57
C VAL A 84 -10.18 -14.15 -15.65
N LYS A 85 -9.79 -15.43 -15.58
CA LYS A 85 -10.45 -16.39 -14.67
C LYS A 85 -10.26 -16.02 -13.20
N ILE A 86 -9.05 -15.68 -12.78
CA ILE A 86 -8.78 -15.32 -11.38
C ILE A 86 -9.34 -13.94 -11.02
N TRP A 87 -9.31 -12.99 -11.96
CA TRP A 87 -9.96 -11.69 -11.86
C TRP A 87 -11.47 -11.81 -11.57
N ARG A 88 -12.19 -12.65 -12.33
CA ARG A 88 -13.62 -12.90 -12.10
C ARG A 88 -13.91 -13.49 -10.72
N GLN A 89 -13.03 -14.37 -10.23
CA GLN A 89 -13.15 -14.94 -8.88
C GLN A 89 -12.99 -13.86 -7.80
N ALA A 90 -12.05 -12.92 -7.98
CA ALA A 90 -11.87 -11.78 -7.08
C ALA A 90 -13.07 -10.83 -7.09
N LEU A 91 -13.59 -10.47 -8.27
CA LEU A 91 -14.78 -9.62 -8.37
C LEU A 91 -16.02 -10.27 -7.74
N LYS A 92 -16.20 -11.59 -7.91
CA LYS A 92 -17.27 -12.33 -7.23
C LYS A 92 -17.13 -12.29 -5.71
N TYR A 93 -15.92 -12.28 -5.18
CA TYR A 93 -15.69 -12.20 -3.74
C TYR A 93 -16.00 -10.81 -3.17
N LEU A 94 -15.70 -9.76 -3.93
CA LEU A 94 -15.97 -8.36 -3.57
C LEU A 94 -17.32 -7.85 -4.09
N ASP A 95 -18.23 -8.75 -4.46
CA ASP A 95 -19.52 -8.36 -5.04
C ASP A 95 -20.30 -7.43 -4.11
N GLY A 96 -20.98 -6.44 -4.69
CA GLY A 96 -21.69 -5.40 -3.95
C GLY A 96 -20.81 -4.28 -3.35
N GLN A 97 -19.49 -4.43 -3.25
CA GLN A 97 -18.61 -3.41 -2.67
C GLN A 97 -18.16 -2.34 -3.69
N ASN A 98 -17.75 -1.16 -3.22
CA ASN A 98 -16.91 -0.28 -4.04
C ASN A 98 -15.48 -0.82 -3.99
N ILE A 99 -14.83 -0.97 -5.15
CA ILE A 99 -13.53 -1.65 -5.25
C ILE A 99 -12.50 -0.66 -5.77
N GLY A 100 -11.41 -0.46 -5.03
CA GLY A 100 -10.24 0.28 -5.49
C GLY A 100 -9.13 -0.63 -6.01
N LEU A 101 -8.25 -0.10 -6.85
CA LEU A 101 -6.97 -0.72 -7.22
C LEU A 101 -5.93 0.34 -7.54
N ASP A 102 -4.65 -0.02 -7.44
CA ASP A 102 -3.53 0.72 -8.01
C ASP A 102 -2.91 -0.13 -9.13
N GLY A 103 -3.25 0.20 -10.38
CA GLY A 103 -2.84 -0.58 -11.54
C GLY A 103 -1.67 0.03 -12.28
N VAL A 104 -0.71 -0.77 -12.75
CA VAL A 104 0.29 -0.30 -13.72
C VAL A 104 -0.41 0.30 -14.95
N ILE A 105 0.17 1.35 -15.54
CA ILE A 105 -0.45 2.11 -16.64
C ILE A 105 -0.88 1.21 -17.79
N SER A 106 -0.05 0.24 -18.18
CA SER A 106 -0.33 -0.70 -19.28
C SER A 106 -1.58 -1.55 -19.09
N GLN A 107 -2.10 -1.65 -17.87
CA GLN A 107 -3.28 -2.46 -17.55
C GLN A 107 -4.57 -1.64 -17.40
N GLN A 108 -4.50 -0.30 -17.46
CA GLN A 108 -5.65 0.57 -17.23
C GLN A 108 -6.83 0.26 -18.14
N ASP A 109 -6.60 0.05 -19.43
CA ASP A 109 -7.69 -0.23 -20.38
C ASP A 109 -8.37 -1.59 -20.11
N ASN A 110 -7.65 -2.54 -19.53
CA ASN A 110 -8.23 -3.81 -19.08
C ASN A 110 -9.13 -3.60 -17.85
N TYR A 111 -8.75 -2.70 -16.93
CA TYR A 111 -9.58 -2.35 -15.78
C TYR A 111 -10.82 -1.55 -16.19
N LYS A 112 -10.70 -0.64 -17.16
CA LYS A 112 -11.86 0.10 -17.73
C LYS A 112 -12.91 -0.84 -18.30
N LYS A 113 -12.51 -1.91 -18.99
CA LYS A 113 -13.43 -2.97 -19.46
C LYS A 113 -14.19 -3.66 -18.33
N SER A 114 -13.67 -3.62 -17.11
CA SER A 114 -14.31 -4.15 -15.89
C SER A 114 -15.07 -3.07 -15.10
N GLY A 115 -15.31 -1.89 -15.68
CA GLY A 115 -16.08 -0.80 -15.08
C GLY A 115 -15.26 0.14 -14.17
N PHE A 116 -13.95 -0.05 -14.05
CA PHE A 116 -13.12 0.82 -13.24
C PHE A 116 -12.88 2.17 -13.91
N LYS A 117 -12.97 3.24 -13.12
CA LYS A 117 -12.72 4.62 -13.55
C LYS A 117 -11.45 5.14 -12.88
N LEU A 118 -10.61 5.80 -13.66
CA LEU A 118 -9.43 6.50 -13.16
C LEU A 118 -9.86 7.61 -12.19
N ALA A 119 -9.19 7.69 -11.03
CA ALA A 119 -9.33 8.78 -10.09
C ALA A 119 -8.12 9.72 -10.14
N TYR A 120 -6.91 9.17 -10.02
CA TYR A 120 -5.63 9.88 -10.07
C TYR A 120 -4.48 8.88 -10.26
N ARG A 121 -3.27 9.37 -10.54
CA ARG A 121 -2.07 8.51 -10.52
C ARG A 121 -1.32 8.61 -9.18
N ASN A 122 -0.63 7.55 -8.83
CA ASN A 122 0.44 7.59 -7.83
C ASN A 122 1.79 7.45 -8.54
N ILE A 123 2.83 8.06 -7.98
CA ILE A 123 4.20 8.00 -8.48
C ILE A 123 5.06 7.38 -7.39
N ARG A 124 5.78 6.30 -7.71
CA ARG A 124 6.80 5.76 -6.82
C ARG A 124 8.09 6.55 -6.99
N TYR A 125 8.62 7.06 -5.89
CA TYR A 125 9.91 7.72 -5.82
C TYR A 125 10.95 6.83 -5.13
N GLU A 126 12.19 6.86 -5.61
CA GLU A 126 13.38 6.25 -4.96
C GLU A 126 14.34 7.36 -4.50
N GLY A 127 14.77 7.30 -3.25
CA GLY A 127 15.77 8.19 -2.65
C GLY A 127 16.88 7.43 -1.94
N LYS A 128 17.84 8.17 -1.40
CA LYS A 128 18.86 7.66 -0.47
C LYS A 128 18.80 8.45 0.82
N SER A 129 18.76 7.77 1.96
CA SER A 129 18.62 8.40 3.27
C SER A 129 19.76 9.37 3.51
N SER A 130 19.45 10.55 4.04
CA SER A 130 20.46 11.44 4.60
C SER A 130 21.09 10.86 5.88
N GLY A 131 20.38 9.96 6.58
CA GLY A 131 20.76 9.43 7.89
C GLY A 131 20.69 10.47 9.02
N ILE A 132 20.21 11.69 8.74
CA ILE A 132 20.19 12.80 9.69
C ILE A 132 18.80 12.92 10.30
N SER A 133 18.74 12.97 11.64
CA SER A 133 17.53 13.33 12.40
C SER A 133 17.60 14.80 12.81
N ASN A 134 16.50 15.52 12.62
CA ASN A 134 16.30 16.88 13.14
C ASN A 134 15.60 16.92 14.52
N LYS A 135 15.35 15.75 15.13
CA LYS A 135 14.71 15.54 16.45
C LYS A 135 13.71 16.63 16.85
N ASP A 136 12.47 16.55 16.35
CA ASP A 136 11.38 17.41 16.83
C ASP A 136 10.75 16.80 18.11
N PRO A 137 10.65 17.55 19.23
CA PRO A 137 10.10 17.03 20.48
C PRO A 137 8.61 16.66 20.40
N LYS A 138 7.88 17.12 19.36
CA LYS A 138 6.49 16.75 19.10
C LYS A 138 6.37 15.40 18.40
N ILE A 139 7.47 14.84 17.89
CA ILE A 139 7.47 13.51 17.30
C ILE A 139 7.61 12.46 18.41
N VAL A 140 6.66 11.54 18.45
CA VAL A 140 6.63 10.43 19.40
C VAL A 140 6.50 9.11 18.67
N LYS A 141 7.03 8.03 19.26
CA LYS A 141 6.76 6.67 18.79
C LYS A 141 5.27 6.37 18.89
N ILE A 142 4.76 5.63 17.90
CA ILE A 142 3.33 5.33 17.79
C ILE A 142 2.79 4.51 18.98
N ASP A 143 3.65 3.74 19.67
CA ASP A 143 3.29 2.96 20.84
C ASP A 143 2.94 3.81 22.07
N LYS A 144 3.36 5.08 22.08
CA LYS A 144 2.99 6.08 23.10
C LYS A 144 1.65 6.77 22.80
N ILE A 145 1.08 6.56 21.62
CA ILE A 145 -0.21 7.14 21.22
C ILE A 145 -1.31 6.08 21.46
N PRO A 146 -2.41 6.42 22.17
CA PRO A 146 -3.54 5.52 22.30
C PRO A 146 -4.03 5.03 20.94
N PHE A 147 -4.21 3.71 20.79
CA PHE A 147 -4.54 3.12 19.49
C PHE A 147 -5.82 3.70 18.87
N ASP A 148 -6.83 4.00 19.69
CA ASP A 148 -8.09 4.58 19.20
C ASP A 148 -7.89 6.01 18.65
N GLN A 149 -6.96 6.77 19.21
CA GLN A 149 -6.58 8.09 18.67
C GLN A 149 -5.91 7.95 17.30
N LEU A 150 -5.00 6.99 17.14
CA LEU A 150 -4.39 6.67 15.85
C LEU A 150 -5.44 6.20 14.83
N LEU A 151 -6.30 5.26 15.22
CA LEU A 151 -7.33 4.71 14.34
C LEU A 151 -8.31 5.80 13.88
N ASN A 152 -8.73 6.68 14.79
CA ASN A 152 -9.57 7.82 14.46
C ASN A 152 -8.90 8.77 13.47
N TYR A 153 -7.60 9.00 13.60
CA TYR A 153 -6.85 9.80 12.63
C TYR A 153 -6.77 9.11 11.27
N ASP A 154 -6.42 7.82 11.23
CA ASP A 154 -6.31 7.01 10.01
C ASP A 154 -7.62 6.90 9.23
N ASN A 155 -8.76 6.84 9.92
CA ASN A 155 -10.10 6.76 9.31
C ASN A 155 -10.43 7.93 8.37
N HIS A 156 -9.72 9.06 8.45
CA HIS A 156 -9.89 10.16 7.49
C HIS A 156 -9.27 9.87 6.11
N PHE A 157 -8.34 8.90 6.04
CA PHE A 157 -7.49 8.65 4.87
C PHE A 157 -7.82 7.34 4.14
N PHE A 158 -8.76 6.56 4.68
CA PHE A 158 -9.22 5.33 4.07
C PHE A 158 -10.76 5.26 4.11
N PRO A 159 -11.45 4.71 3.08
CA PRO A 159 -12.91 4.81 2.99
C PRO A 159 -13.69 4.13 4.13
N VAL A 160 -13.03 3.26 4.88
CA VAL A 160 -13.60 2.46 5.97
C VAL A 160 -12.57 2.23 7.06
N THR A 161 -13.00 1.82 8.25
CA THR A 161 -12.08 1.45 9.32
C THR A 161 -11.30 0.18 8.99
N ARG A 162 -9.99 0.20 9.25
CA ARG A 162 -9.05 -0.90 8.95
C ARG A 162 -8.22 -1.32 10.18
N ASP A 163 -8.86 -1.43 11.34
CA ASP A 163 -8.22 -1.68 12.63
C ASP A 163 -7.37 -2.97 12.66
N ARG A 164 -7.87 -4.08 12.09
CA ARG A 164 -7.15 -5.36 12.04
C ARG A 164 -5.85 -5.28 11.25
N PHE A 165 -5.87 -4.55 10.13
CA PHE A 165 -4.70 -4.27 9.33
C PHE A 165 -3.74 -3.35 10.11
N LEU A 166 -4.26 -2.21 10.59
CA LEU A 166 -3.45 -1.15 11.20
C LEU A 166 -2.73 -1.65 12.46
N ARG A 167 -3.37 -2.47 13.30
CA ARG A 167 -2.75 -3.05 14.51
C ARG A 167 -1.48 -3.83 14.21
N LYS A 168 -1.45 -4.56 13.09
CA LYS A 168 -0.30 -5.34 12.63
C LYS A 168 0.68 -4.48 11.85
N TRP A 169 0.19 -3.57 11.01
CA TRP A 169 0.99 -2.66 10.20
C TRP A 169 1.99 -1.88 11.06
N ILE A 170 1.51 -1.13 12.06
CA ILE A 170 2.38 -0.26 12.88
C ILE A 170 3.32 -1.00 13.85
N ARG A 171 3.33 -2.34 13.83
CA ARG A 171 4.14 -3.19 14.73
C ARG A 171 4.99 -4.20 13.95
N GLN A 172 5.19 -3.99 12.64
CA GLN A 172 6.03 -4.89 11.87
C GLN A 172 7.47 -4.91 12.42
N PRO A 173 8.16 -6.06 12.37
CA PRO A 173 9.60 -6.10 12.59
C PRO A 173 10.35 -5.20 11.59
N GLU A 174 11.54 -4.74 11.98
CA GLU A 174 12.39 -3.88 11.14
C GLU A 174 11.66 -2.66 10.57
N SER A 175 10.86 -2.03 11.43
CA SER A 175 10.07 -0.84 11.10
C SER A 175 10.11 0.20 12.20
N LEU A 176 9.76 1.43 11.84
CA LEU A 176 9.53 2.53 12.77
C LEU A 176 8.22 3.22 12.37
N ALA A 177 7.31 3.37 13.33
CA ALA A 177 6.10 4.16 13.19
C ALA A 177 6.09 5.27 14.25
N ILE A 178 5.82 6.49 13.80
CA ILE A 178 5.87 7.71 14.61
C ILE A 178 4.69 8.61 14.29
N GLY A 179 4.30 9.43 15.27
CA GLY A 179 3.26 10.45 15.13
C GLY A 179 3.74 11.81 15.58
N PHE A 180 3.18 12.86 14.99
CA PHE A 180 3.38 14.25 15.41
C PHE A 180 2.22 14.66 16.33
N MET A 181 2.55 14.97 17.59
CA MET A 181 1.60 15.30 18.64
C MET A 181 1.68 16.78 19.01
N GLU A 182 0.56 17.46 18.96
CA GLU A 182 0.43 18.85 19.40
C GLU A 182 -0.87 19.02 20.19
N ASN A 183 -0.82 19.66 21.36
CA ASN A 183 -1.98 19.86 22.24
C ASN A 183 -2.78 18.57 22.50
N ASN A 184 -2.06 17.46 22.75
CA ASN A 184 -2.63 16.12 22.96
C ASN A 184 -3.42 15.57 21.76
N LYS A 185 -3.25 16.14 20.56
CA LYS A 185 -3.88 15.71 19.31
C LYS A 185 -2.82 15.15 18.36
N LEU A 186 -3.16 14.08 17.67
CA LEU A 186 -2.39 13.56 16.55
C LEU A 186 -2.69 14.39 15.31
N ASN A 187 -1.67 15.01 14.73
CA ASN A 187 -1.79 15.86 13.55
C ASN A 187 -1.09 15.29 12.30
N GLY A 188 -0.43 14.14 12.46
CA GLY A 188 0.17 13.39 11.37
C GLY A 188 0.84 12.13 11.90
N TYR A 189 0.94 11.09 11.09
CA TYR A 189 1.75 9.93 11.41
C TYR A 189 2.35 9.33 10.15
N GLY A 190 3.45 8.63 10.34
CA GLY A 190 4.08 7.90 9.26
C GLY A 190 4.76 6.64 9.76
N MET A 191 5.05 5.76 8.81
CA MET A 191 5.76 4.53 9.05
C MET A 191 6.82 4.30 7.99
N ILE A 192 7.96 3.75 8.38
CA ILE A 192 8.98 3.21 7.50
C ILE A 192 9.19 1.73 7.83
N ARG A 193 9.35 0.88 6.82
CA ARG A 193 9.52 -0.57 7.00
C ARG A 193 10.51 -1.17 6.01
N LYS A 194 11.16 -2.26 6.40
CA LYS A 194 12.10 -2.99 5.56
C LYS A 194 11.40 -3.63 4.35
N CYS A 195 12.00 -3.45 3.17
CA CYS A 195 11.60 -4.11 1.92
C CYS A 195 12.74 -4.98 1.38
N ARG A 196 12.48 -5.70 0.27
CA ARG A 196 13.51 -6.49 -0.44
C ARG A 196 14.72 -5.63 -0.79
N THR A 197 14.46 -4.44 -1.30
CA THR A 197 15.44 -3.39 -1.51
C THR A 197 15.14 -2.22 -0.59
N GLY A 198 16.07 -1.92 0.32
CA GLY A 198 15.99 -0.74 1.18
C GLY A 198 14.76 -0.73 2.09
N TYR A 199 14.13 0.43 2.22
CA TYR A 199 12.95 0.65 3.05
C TYR A 199 11.84 1.37 2.28
N LYS A 200 10.60 1.30 2.74
CA LYS A 200 9.50 2.07 2.18
C LYS A 200 8.78 2.85 3.27
N ILE A 201 8.59 4.14 3.03
CA ILE A 201 7.76 5.03 3.85
C ILE A 201 6.32 4.89 3.36
N GLY A 202 5.41 4.51 4.26
CA GLY A 202 4.01 4.26 3.94
C GLY A 202 3.22 3.73 5.14
N PRO A 203 2.16 4.41 5.61
CA PRO A 203 1.68 5.69 5.10
C PRO A 203 2.57 6.86 5.55
N LEU A 204 2.36 8.02 4.94
CA LEU A 204 2.77 9.32 5.47
C LEU A 204 1.58 10.28 5.35
N PHE A 205 0.85 10.47 6.44
CA PHE A 205 -0.33 11.32 6.52
C PHE A 205 -0.04 12.49 7.46
N ALA A 206 -0.44 13.70 7.06
CA ALA A 206 -0.19 14.90 7.85
C ALA A 206 -1.19 16.01 7.54
N ASP A 207 -1.56 16.78 8.57
CA ASP A 207 -2.45 17.92 8.44
C ASP A 207 -1.83 19.09 7.66
N SER A 208 -0.50 19.16 7.61
CA SER A 208 0.25 20.19 6.88
C SER A 208 1.52 19.62 6.26
N GLN A 209 2.08 20.37 5.29
CA GLN A 209 3.37 20.03 4.66
C GLN A 209 4.52 20.09 5.66
N GLU A 210 4.53 21.05 6.58
CA GLU A 210 5.57 21.17 7.60
C GLU A 210 5.59 19.92 8.50
N ILE A 211 4.42 19.42 8.92
CA ILE A 211 4.32 18.20 9.72
C ILE A 211 4.79 16.99 8.91
N ALA A 212 4.43 16.90 7.62
CA ALA A 212 4.89 15.83 6.75
C ALA A 212 6.42 15.82 6.61
N GLU A 213 7.04 16.99 6.40
CA GLU A 213 8.50 17.16 6.32
C GLU A 213 9.19 16.65 7.58
N LYS A 214 8.69 17.06 8.76
CA LYS A 214 9.25 16.62 10.05
C LYS A 214 9.15 15.11 10.28
N ILE A 215 7.99 14.52 9.98
CA ILE A 215 7.82 13.06 10.08
C ILE A 215 8.73 12.34 9.08
N PHE A 216 8.79 12.82 7.84
CA PHE A 216 9.62 12.25 6.78
C PHE A 216 11.11 12.26 7.11
N GLU A 217 11.62 13.37 7.66
CA GLU A 217 13.00 13.49 8.14
C GLU A 217 13.29 12.54 9.30
N GLU A 218 12.40 12.45 10.29
CA GLU A 218 12.61 11.54 11.42
C GLU A 218 12.56 10.07 10.99
N LEU A 219 11.68 9.69 10.05
CA LEU A 219 11.66 8.32 9.50
C LEU A 219 12.96 7.96 8.77
N GLN A 220 13.61 8.93 8.12
CA GLN A 220 14.89 8.68 7.46
C GLN A 220 16.01 8.32 8.44
N SER A 221 15.96 8.83 9.66
CA SER A 221 16.94 8.53 10.71
C SER A 221 16.93 7.07 11.18
N PHE A 222 15.89 6.30 10.83
CA PHE A 222 15.83 4.86 11.08
C PHE A 222 16.80 4.06 10.20
N MET A 223 17.36 4.69 9.16
CA MET A 223 18.24 4.05 8.18
C MET A 223 19.63 4.67 8.23
N ASP A 224 20.64 3.85 7.95
CA ASP A 224 22.00 4.35 7.72
C ASP A 224 22.04 5.30 6.50
N GLN A 225 22.93 6.29 6.56
CA GLN A 225 23.16 7.22 5.45
C GLN A 225 23.43 6.47 4.14
N GLY A 226 22.80 6.93 3.06
CA GLY A 226 22.94 6.34 1.72
C GLY A 226 22.02 5.14 1.46
N THR A 227 21.33 4.61 2.48
CA THR A 227 20.37 3.51 2.32
C THR A 227 19.23 3.92 1.39
N LYS A 228 18.90 3.06 0.42
CA LYS A 228 17.78 3.29 -0.48
C LYS A 228 16.45 3.29 0.27
N PHE A 229 15.57 4.21 -0.09
CA PHE A 229 14.20 4.19 0.39
C PHE A 229 13.20 4.63 -0.67
N PHE A 230 11.94 4.28 -0.47
CA PHE A 230 10.85 4.50 -1.42
C PHE A 230 9.68 5.24 -0.77
N LEU A 231 9.00 6.06 -1.56
CA LEU A 231 7.78 6.77 -1.18
C LEU A 231 6.80 6.73 -2.36
N ASP A 232 5.55 6.35 -2.08
CA ASP A 232 4.49 6.28 -3.08
C ASP A 232 3.55 7.48 -2.92
N VAL A 233 3.60 8.42 -3.87
CA VAL A 233 2.97 9.75 -3.74
C VAL A 233 1.75 9.86 -4.65
N PRO A 234 0.57 10.27 -4.17
CA PRO A 234 -0.52 10.68 -5.05
C PRO A 234 -0.12 11.93 -5.83
N GLU A 235 -0.10 11.85 -7.16
CA GLU A 235 0.42 12.93 -8.01
C GLU A 235 -0.33 14.27 -7.82
N ILE A 236 -1.61 14.17 -7.45
CA ILE A 236 -2.49 15.31 -7.26
C ILE A 236 -2.16 16.09 -5.98
N ASN A 237 -1.39 15.49 -5.06
CA ASN A 237 -0.83 16.21 -3.92
C ASN A 237 0.51 16.86 -4.32
N ILE A 238 0.41 18.04 -4.91
CA ILE A 238 1.58 18.82 -5.36
C ILE A 238 2.59 19.07 -4.22
N LYS A 239 2.13 19.18 -2.96
CA LYS A 239 3.02 19.36 -1.80
C LYS A 239 3.84 18.10 -1.52
N ALA A 240 3.26 16.93 -1.72
CA ALA A 240 3.94 15.65 -1.57
C ALA A 240 4.92 15.37 -2.71
N VAL A 241 4.58 15.76 -3.94
CA VAL A 241 5.52 15.71 -5.07
C VAL A 241 6.73 16.60 -4.79
N LYS A 242 6.50 17.84 -4.36
CA LYS A 242 7.58 18.76 -3.97
C LYS A 242 8.43 18.24 -2.81
N LEU A 243 7.82 17.55 -1.83
CA LEU A 243 8.56 16.89 -0.75
C LEU A 243 9.56 15.87 -1.30
N ALA A 244 9.11 14.97 -2.18
CA ALA A 244 9.97 13.95 -2.79
C ALA A 244 11.08 14.57 -3.65
N GLU A 245 10.76 15.58 -4.46
CA GLU A 245 11.74 16.30 -5.30
C GLU A 245 12.78 17.06 -4.47
N LYS A 246 12.35 17.79 -3.41
CA LYS A 246 13.24 18.50 -2.48
C LYS A 246 14.18 17.54 -1.75
N ALA A 247 13.72 16.32 -1.46
CA ALA A 247 14.53 15.25 -0.89
C ALA A 247 15.47 14.57 -1.91
N GLY A 248 15.51 15.05 -3.16
CA GLY A 248 16.37 14.49 -4.22
C GLY A 248 15.94 13.11 -4.69
N MET A 249 14.70 12.70 -4.41
CA MET A 249 14.18 11.41 -4.86
C MET A 249 13.85 11.45 -6.36
N LYS A 250 14.02 10.32 -7.04
CA LYS A 250 13.73 10.17 -8.47
C LYS A 250 12.45 9.38 -8.68
N ALA A 251 11.60 9.84 -9.59
CA ALA A 251 10.42 9.11 -10.01
C ALA A 251 10.84 7.81 -10.74
N MET A 252 10.19 6.70 -10.39
CA MET A 252 10.50 5.36 -10.89
C MET A 252 9.42 4.87 -11.86
N PHE A 253 8.19 4.75 -11.37
CA PHE A 253 7.04 4.35 -12.18
C PHE A 253 5.75 4.92 -11.57
N GLU A 254 4.68 4.82 -12.34
CA GLU A 254 3.36 5.30 -11.95
C GLU A 254 2.34 4.16 -11.89
N THR A 255 1.37 4.31 -11.00
CA THR A 255 0.16 3.49 -10.95
C THR A 255 -1.07 4.36 -11.08
N ALA A 256 -2.16 3.80 -11.58
CA ALA A 256 -3.45 4.46 -11.64
C ALA A 256 -4.32 3.98 -10.47
N ARG A 257 -4.69 4.90 -9.58
CA ARG A 257 -5.77 4.67 -8.63
C ARG A 257 -7.07 4.66 -9.41
N MET A 258 -7.79 3.54 -9.36
CA MET A 258 -9.08 3.39 -10.04
C MET A 258 -10.14 2.81 -9.11
N TYR A 259 -11.41 3.12 -9.37
CA TYR A 259 -12.55 2.60 -8.59
C TYR A 259 -13.66 2.03 -9.46
N SER A 260 -14.30 0.95 -9.01
CA SER A 260 -15.38 0.26 -9.74
C SER A 260 -16.73 0.99 -9.70
N LYS A 261 -17.01 1.77 -8.64
CA LYS A 261 -18.28 2.52 -8.52
C LYS A 261 -18.04 4.03 -8.51
N PHE A 262 -17.42 4.54 -7.45
CA PHE A 262 -17.15 5.95 -7.24
C PHE A 262 -15.79 6.16 -6.57
N ALA A 263 -15.17 7.31 -6.81
CA ALA A 263 -13.99 7.73 -6.06
C ALA A 263 -14.43 8.22 -4.67
N PRO A 264 -13.92 7.63 -3.56
CA PRO A 264 -14.20 8.13 -2.22
C PRO A 264 -13.65 9.55 -2.02
N GLU A 265 -14.39 10.37 -1.29
CA GLU A 265 -13.95 11.72 -0.93
C GLU A 265 -12.93 11.62 0.23
N LEU A 266 -11.64 11.71 -0.12
CA LEU A 266 -10.53 11.64 0.83
C LEU A 266 -9.73 12.95 0.78
N PRO A 267 -9.12 13.39 1.90
CA PRO A 267 -8.29 14.59 1.95
C PRO A 267 -6.91 14.32 1.33
N LEU A 268 -6.86 14.10 0.01
CA LEU A 268 -5.64 13.68 -0.70
C LEU A 268 -4.50 14.69 -0.61
N ASN A 269 -4.81 15.98 -0.38
CA ASN A 269 -3.85 17.02 -0.07
C ASN A 269 -3.10 16.83 1.28
N LYS A 270 -3.55 15.88 2.10
CA LYS A 270 -2.93 15.47 3.38
C LYS A 270 -2.28 14.08 3.30
N VAL A 271 -2.31 13.44 2.13
CA VAL A 271 -1.63 12.16 1.88
C VAL A 271 -0.30 12.42 1.18
N PHE A 272 0.79 12.33 1.94
CA PHE A 272 2.15 12.53 1.42
C PHE A 272 2.82 11.21 0.99
N GLY A 273 2.33 10.09 1.51
CA GLY A 273 2.68 8.75 1.08
C GLY A 273 1.50 7.82 1.29
N VAL A 274 1.08 7.08 0.26
CA VAL A 274 0.05 6.05 0.42
C VAL A 274 0.56 4.91 1.30
N THR A 275 -0.36 4.13 1.89
CA THR A 275 0.00 3.03 2.78
C THR A 275 0.80 1.97 2.02
N THR A 276 0.20 1.46 0.94
CA THR A 276 0.77 0.45 0.04
C THR A 276 -0.15 0.30 -1.19
N PHE A 277 0.37 -0.04 -2.36
CA PHE A 277 -0.46 -0.20 -3.57
C PHE A 277 -1.35 -1.45 -3.52
N GLU A 278 -0.93 -2.47 -2.80
CA GLU A 278 -1.57 -3.78 -2.78
C GLU A 278 -2.88 -3.78 -1.98
N LEU A 279 -3.00 -2.90 -0.99
CA LEU A 279 -4.08 -2.86 0.00
C LEU A 279 -4.67 -1.45 0.25
N GLY A 280 -4.10 -0.40 -0.36
CA GLY A 280 -4.51 1.00 -0.24
C GLY A 280 -3.93 1.71 0.98
#